data_AF-A0A3P7IIV6-F1
#
_entry.id   AF-A0A3P7IIV6-F1
#
_cell.length_a   1.000
_cell.length_b   1.000
_cell.length_c   1.000
_cell.angle_alpha   90.00
_cell.angle_beta   90.00
_cell.angle_gamma   90.00
#
_symmetry.space_group_name_H-M   'P 1'
#
loop_
_entity.id
_entity.type
_entity.pdbx_description
1 polymer ?
#
loop_
_entity_poly.entity_id
_entity_poly.type
_entity_poly.pdbx_seq_one_letter_code
_entity_poly.pdbx_strand_id
1 'polypeptide(L)'
;CPRSAESKFSVSGDVDRHDPGTDDVFEQPRIFYKKVLNEQERTRMIENIFDTMKDCKSYIQDRAIQNFGKVDAELGNRIRKLVDTYNSKKQARPHI
;
A
#
# COMPACT_ATOMS: atom_id res chain seq x y z
N CYS A 1 -34.50 11.94 -28.42
CA CYS A 1 -35.25 10.80 -27.84
C CYS A 1 -35.33 10.93 -26.32
N PRO A 2 -36.53 11.10 -25.73
CA PRO A 2 -36.69 11.22 -24.27
C PRO A 2 -36.30 9.95 -23.49
N ARG A 3 -36.14 8.81 -24.17
CA ARG A 3 -35.64 7.54 -23.59
C ARG A 3 -34.13 7.52 -23.31
N SER A 4 -33.38 8.50 -23.79
CA SER A 4 -31.92 8.60 -23.60
C SER A 4 -31.53 9.80 -22.74
N ALA A 5 -32.48 10.40 -22.03
CA ALA A 5 -32.21 11.53 -21.15
C ALA A 5 -31.45 11.03 -19.91
N GLU A 6 -30.46 11.80 -19.48
CA GLU A 6 -29.68 11.51 -18.28
C GLU A 6 -30.53 11.58 -17.00
N SER A 7 -30.16 10.78 -16.01
CA SER A 7 -30.80 10.80 -14.69
C SER A 7 -30.61 12.16 -14.03
N LYS A 8 -31.70 12.75 -13.55
CA LYS A 8 -31.65 14.02 -12.80
C LYS A 8 -31.13 13.77 -11.39
N PHE A 9 -30.15 14.56 -10.96
CA PHE A 9 -29.69 14.63 -9.58
C PHE A 9 -29.46 16.09 -9.18
N SER A 10 -29.29 16.33 -7.88
CA SER A 10 -29.01 17.67 -7.34
C SER A 10 -27.79 17.58 -6.44
N VAL A 11 -26.98 18.64 -6.46
CA VAL A 11 -25.77 18.77 -5.65
C VAL A 11 -25.83 20.08 -4.88
N SER A 12 -25.17 20.12 -3.72
CA SER A 12 -25.06 21.28 -2.85
C SER A 12 -23.66 21.36 -2.28
N GLY A 13 -23.13 22.58 -2.11
CA GLY A 13 -21.80 22.84 -1.56
C GLY A 13 -21.10 23.95 -2.33
N ASP A 14 -20.04 24.51 -1.73
CA ASP A 14 -19.22 25.52 -2.37
C ASP A 14 -18.35 24.93 -3.48
N VAL A 15 -18.10 25.72 -4.53
CA VAL A 15 -17.16 25.35 -5.61
C VAL A 15 -15.75 25.72 -5.17
N ASP A 16 -15.07 24.77 -4.50
CA ASP A 16 -13.72 24.94 -3.98
C ASP A 16 -12.92 23.61 -4.00
N ARG A 17 -11.66 23.65 -3.56
CA ARG A 17 -10.80 22.49 -3.36
C ARG A 17 -11.09 21.84 -2.01
N HIS A 18 -12.00 20.87 -2.03
CA HIS A 18 -12.33 20.08 -0.85
C HIS A 18 -11.24 19.05 -0.55
N ASP A 19 -10.69 19.10 0.67
CA ASP A 19 -9.83 18.02 1.18
C ASP A 19 -10.72 16.82 1.54
N PRO A 20 -10.49 15.61 0.98
CA PRO A 20 -11.24 14.41 1.38
C PRO A 20 -11.06 14.06 2.86
N GLY A 21 -10.12 14.71 3.57
CA GLY A 21 -10.03 14.64 5.03
C GLY A 21 -9.39 13.35 5.53
N THR A 22 -9.94 12.80 6.61
CA THR A 22 -9.37 11.67 7.36
C THR A 22 -10.01 10.33 7.04
N ASP A 23 -10.59 10.17 5.85
CA ASP A 23 -11.17 8.89 5.43
C ASP A 23 -10.18 7.74 5.66
N ASP A 24 -10.66 6.62 6.20
CA ASP A 24 -9.80 5.47 6.50
C ASP A 24 -9.31 4.83 5.19
N VAL A 25 -8.12 5.22 4.76
CA VAL A 25 -7.45 4.70 3.56
C VAL A 25 -6.85 3.30 3.77
N PHE A 26 -6.95 2.71 4.97
CA PHE A 26 -6.34 1.42 5.30
C PHE A 26 -7.36 0.28 5.49
N GLU A 27 -8.64 0.57 5.70
CA GLU A 27 -9.67 -0.45 5.91
C GLU A 27 -9.84 -1.37 4.70
N GLN A 28 -10.07 -0.81 3.49
CA GLN A 28 -10.28 -1.62 2.30
C GLN A 28 -9.05 -2.46 1.93
N PRO A 29 -7.80 -1.93 1.95
CA PRO A 29 -6.60 -2.74 1.78
C PRO A 29 -6.48 -3.86 2.83
N ARG A 30 -6.89 -3.62 4.08
CA ARG A 30 -6.87 -4.65 5.15
C ARG A 30 -7.84 -5.78 4.82
N ILE A 31 -9.04 -5.43 4.36
CA ILE A 31 -10.05 -6.42 3.93
C ILE A 31 -9.51 -7.26 2.77
N PHE A 32 -8.92 -6.62 1.77
CA PHE A 32 -8.30 -7.32 0.65
C PHE A 32 -7.22 -8.30 1.13
N TYR A 33 -6.27 -7.84 1.94
CA TYR A 33 -5.21 -8.68 2.47
C TYR A 33 -5.74 -9.86 3.28
N LYS A 34 -6.69 -9.62 4.21
CA LYS A 34 -7.15 -10.64 5.17
C LYS A 34 -8.23 -11.58 4.65
N LYS A 35 -9.13 -11.08 3.79
CA LYS A 35 -10.36 -11.80 3.43
C LYS A 35 -10.40 -12.24 1.97
N VAL A 36 -9.61 -11.62 1.09
CA VAL A 36 -9.58 -11.97 -0.34
C VAL A 36 -8.38 -12.86 -0.65
N LEU A 37 -7.19 -12.49 -0.18
CA LEU A 37 -5.98 -13.25 -0.47
C LEU A 37 -5.83 -14.48 0.42
N ASN A 38 -5.47 -15.60 -0.20
CA ASN A 38 -4.95 -16.78 0.50
C ASN A 38 -3.45 -16.61 0.84
N GLU A 39 -2.89 -17.54 1.62
CA GLU A 39 -1.52 -17.42 2.13
C GLU A 39 -0.44 -17.41 1.02
N GLN A 40 -0.64 -18.18 -0.05
CA GLN A 40 0.31 -18.20 -1.16
C GLN A 40 0.29 -16.88 -1.93
N GLU A 41 -0.89 -16.31 -2.14
CA GLU A 41 -1.05 -15.00 -2.78
C GLU A 41 -0.47 -13.88 -1.92
N ARG A 42 -0.66 -13.92 -0.60
CA ARG A 42 -0.01 -12.96 0.33
C ARG A 42 1.50 -13.04 0.23
N THR A 43 2.04 -14.25 0.21
CA THR A 43 3.48 -14.46 0.09
C THR A 43 4.02 -13.85 -1.20
N ARG A 44 3.41 -14.15 -2.36
CA ARG A 44 3.80 -13.55 -3.64
C ARG A 44 3.65 -12.03 -3.66
N MET A 45 2.57 -11.49 -3.07
CA MET A 45 2.37 -10.05 -2.97
C MET A 45 3.49 -9.39 -2.17
N ILE A 46 3.88 -9.97 -1.04
CA ILE A 46 4.95 -9.47 -0.18
C ILE A 46 6.30 -9.48 -0.91
N GLU A 47 6.60 -10.56 -1.62
CA GLU A 47 7.83 -10.68 -2.43
C GLU A 47 7.87 -9.62 -3.53
N ASN A 48 6.76 -9.43 -4.26
CA ASN A 48 6.66 -8.41 -5.31
C ASN A 48 6.83 -6.99 -4.77
N ILE A 49 6.22 -6.67 -3.63
CA ILE A 49 6.39 -5.37 -2.97
C ILE A 49 7.86 -5.18 -2.59
N PHE A 50 8.46 -6.17 -1.90
CA PHE A 50 9.86 -6.14 -1.51
C PHE A 50 10.77 -5.92 -2.73
N ASP A 51 10.63 -6.70 -3.79
CA ASP A 51 11.49 -6.60 -4.98
C ASP A 51 11.39 -5.24 -5.67
N THR A 52 10.21 -4.62 -5.64
CA THR A 52 9.99 -3.28 -6.18
C THR A 52 10.74 -2.21 -5.39
N MET A 53 10.84 -2.34 -4.05
CA MET A 53 11.35 -1.29 -3.17
C MET A 53 12.73 -1.57 -2.54
N LYS A 54 13.30 -2.77 -2.73
CA LYS A 54 14.54 -3.20 -2.06
C LYS A 54 15.75 -2.32 -2.33
N ASP A 55 15.79 -1.61 -3.45
CA ASP A 55 16.88 -0.70 -3.81
C ASP A 55 16.56 0.79 -3.60
N CYS A 56 15.38 1.11 -3.08
CA CYS A 56 15.06 2.46 -2.65
C CYS A 56 15.92 2.89 -1.45
N LYS A 57 16.02 4.21 -1.24
CA LYS A 57 16.65 4.78 -0.03
C LYS A 57 15.94 4.27 1.23
N SER A 58 16.69 4.05 2.31
CA SER A 58 16.17 3.48 3.57
C SER A 58 14.92 4.19 4.10
N TYR A 59 14.91 5.52 4.14
CA TYR A 59 13.75 6.27 4.63
C TYR A 59 12.48 6.07 3.77
N ILE A 60 12.63 5.78 2.47
CA ILE A 60 11.51 5.45 1.58
C ILE A 60 10.98 4.05 1.91
N GLN A 61 11.89 3.10 2.14
CA GLN A 61 11.54 1.74 2.58
C GLN A 61 10.79 1.78 3.91
N ASP A 62 11.29 2.55 4.88
CA ASP A 62 10.69 2.71 6.20
C ASP A 62 9.28 3.28 6.13
N ARG A 63 9.10 4.34 5.34
CA ARG A 63 7.79 4.97 5.16
C ARG A 63 6.80 4.02 4.48
N ALA A 64 7.24 3.27 3.47
CA ALA A 64 6.41 2.28 2.81
C ALA A 64 5.98 1.17 3.79
N ILE A 65 6.94 0.59 4.54
CA ILE A 65 6.67 -0.45 5.54
C ILE A 65 5.72 0.07 6.63
N GLN A 66 5.88 1.31 7.07
CA GLN A 66 4.97 1.91 8.06
C GLN A 66 3.53 1.98 7.53
N ASN A 67 3.33 2.38 6.27
CA ASN A 67 2.00 2.39 5.66
C ASN A 67 1.42 0.99 5.50
N PHE A 68 2.22 0.01 5.07
CA PHE A 68 1.77 -1.39 5.01
C PHE A 68 1.47 -1.97 6.41
N GLY A 69 2.19 -1.54 7.45
CA GLY A 69 1.90 -1.89 8.84
C GLY A 69 0.56 -1.33 9.34
N LYS A 70 0.13 -0.17 8.84
CA LYS A 70 -1.21 0.38 9.10
C LYS A 70 -2.30 -0.45 8.43
N VAL A 71 -2.02 -1.05 7.27
CA VAL A 71 -2.92 -2.02 6.61
C VAL A 71 -3.01 -3.31 7.43
N ASP A 72 -1.86 -3.91 7.77
CA ASP A 72 -1.79 -5.05 8.68
C ASP A 72 -0.40 -5.22 9.29
N ALA A 73 -0.33 -5.58 10.57
CA ALA A 73 0.94 -5.72 11.28
C ALA A 73 1.80 -6.88 10.72
N GLU A 74 1.18 -8.00 10.33
CA GLU A 74 1.91 -9.14 9.77
C GLU A 74 2.51 -8.77 8.41
N LEU A 75 1.72 -8.09 7.56
CA LEU A 75 2.16 -7.60 6.25
C LEU A 75 3.41 -6.71 6.39
N GLY A 76 3.34 -5.69 7.25
CA GLY A 76 4.47 -4.79 7.51
C GLY A 76 5.71 -5.53 8.04
N ASN A 77 5.52 -6.44 8.99
CA ASN A 77 6.62 -7.21 9.59
C ASN A 77 7.31 -8.15 8.60
N ARG A 78 6.56 -8.79 7.70
CA ARG A 78 7.11 -9.68 6.68
C ARG A 78 7.96 -8.90 5.66
N ILE A 79 7.49 -7.73 5.22
CA ILE A 79 8.27 -6.86 4.33
C ILE A 79 9.53 -6.35 5.03
N ARG A 80 9.41 -5.88 6.29
CA ARG A 80 10.53 -5.43 7.13
C ARG A 80 11.65 -6.47 7.18
N LYS A 81 11.29 -7.72 7.49
CA LYS A 81 12.25 -8.82 7.57
C LYS A 81 13.04 -9.04 6.27
N LEU A 82 12.36 -8.96 5.12
CA LEU A 82 13.02 -9.11 3.80
C LEU A 82 13.97 -7.95 3.52
N VAL A 83 13.52 -6.71 3.76
CA VAL A 83 14.34 -5.49 3.57
C VAL A 83 15.57 -5.49 4.47
N ASP A 84 15.41 -5.79 5.76
CA ASP A 84 16.53 -5.79 6.70
C ASP A 84 17.57 -6.87 6.33
N THR A 85 17.11 -8.04 5.90
CA THR A 85 17.98 -9.12 5.41
C THR A 85 18.74 -8.69 4.15
N TYR A 86 18.06 -8.04 3.19
CA TYR A 86 18.66 -7.57 1.96
C TYR A 86 19.71 -6.48 2.21
N ASN A 87 19.36 -5.47 3.02
CA ASN A 87 20.24 -4.36 3.35
C ASN A 87 21.49 -4.83 4.11
N SER A 88 21.33 -5.77 5.05
CA SER A 88 22.46 -6.38 5.77
C SER A 88 23.43 -7.07 4.80
N LYS A 89 22.91 -7.84 3.84
CA LYS A 89 23.73 -8.51 2.80
C LYS A 89 24.39 -7.50 1.86
N LYS A 90 23.70 -6.42 1.52
CA LYS A 90 24.22 -5.36 0.63
C LYS A 90 25.39 -4.62 1.27
N GLN A 91 25.32 -4.32 2.57
CA GLN A 91 26.41 -3.69 3.31
C GLN A 91 27.64 -4.60 3.49
N ALA A 92 27.43 -5.91 3.61
CA ALA A 92 28.52 -6.87 3.73
C ALA A 92 29.31 -7.10 2.43
N ARG A 93 28.80 -6.64 1.27
CA ARG A 93 29.51 -6.74 0.00
C ARG A 93 30.52 -5.59 -0.10
N PRO A 94 31.83 -5.85 -0.27
CA PRO A 94 32.81 -4.79 -0.44
C PRO A 94 32.49 -4.01 -1.72
N HIS A 95 32.49 -2.68 -1.63
CA HIS A 95 32.55 -1.82 -2.80
C HIS A 95 33.93 -2.01 -3.44
N ILE A 96 33.98 -2.81 -4.52
CA ILE A 96 35.11 -2.88 -5.44
C ILE A 96 34.93 -1.77 -6.47
#